data_AF-A0A6A6K544-F1
#
_entry.id   AF-A0A6A6K544-F1
#
_cell.length_a   1.000
_cell.length_b   1.000
_cell.length_c   1.000
_cell.angle_alpha   90.00
_cell.angle_beta   90.00
_cell.angle_gamma   90.00
#
_symmetry.space_group_name_H-M   'P 1'
#
loop_
_entity.id
_entity.type
_entity.pdbx_description
1 polymer ?
#
loop_
_entity_poly.entity_id
_entity_poly.type
_entity_poly.pdbx_seq_one_letter_code
_entity_poly.pdbx_strand_id
1 'polypeptide(L)'
;MEKLSLASREILPNEYCSSPGVRLYWKNHHRHRMVIDNGLVQVTLSNPKGDITEIQYNEIGNVLEIHNGESNRGYWDVVWNKPGTRVAYDRLKGTNFRVIMEDENQVEVSFTRTWNASIGNYTAPLNVDKRYILRRGSSGIYMYTILERLEGWPDFDMDQIRVVFKLRSDKFQLMAVSDDKHRIMPAPKDCHRGQRLAYPEAVLLTDPANPKLKGEVDDKYQYSCENKDNRVHGWISQDPPVGFWMITPSDEFRAGGPIKQDLTSHVGPTVLNMFTSTHYTGKDLNTQYRNGKPWKKVFGPVYAFLNSISTDEDPMLLGKTLKNRYNNKRLMWAGSAHVGLAAPGDVGSWQRDSQGYQFWTRANKEGYFLIENVRAGEYNLYAWVPGIIGDWKFDVNISVQSGYEMELGVLVYEPPRNGPTLWEIGIPDRTAAEFFVPDTYPTLENKLYKSPNRQVRFNDPSKRRPHFSTRLIGRDNAIARHGIHGLYWLYSINVPSYLLRERNNTIYLTQSRSKGPFCGIMYDYIRFEGPSQSNT
;
A
#
# COMPACT_ATOMS: atom_id res chain seq x y z
N MET A 1 -23.96 25.51 -21.90
CA MET A 1 -23.64 24.63 -20.75
C MET A 1 -22.72 25.41 -19.84
N GLU A 2 -23.15 25.67 -18.62
CA GLU A 2 -22.41 26.52 -17.69
C GLU A 2 -21.27 25.77 -17.01
N LYS A 3 -20.16 26.48 -16.76
CA LYS A 3 -19.10 25.97 -15.88
C LYS A 3 -19.50 26.23 -14.44
N LEU A 4 -20.04 25.21 -13.76
CA LEU A 4 -20.16 25.21 -12.31
C LEU A 4 -18.76 25.16 -11.68
N SER A 5 -18.16 26.33 -11.48
CA SER A 5 -16.90 26.48 -10.73
C SER A 5 -17.18 26.39 -9.23
N LEU A 6 -17.39 25.18 -8.74
CA LEU A 6 -17.36 24.89 -7.30
C LEU A 6 -15.92 25.11 -6.82
N ALA A 7 -15.68 26.30 -6.27
CA ALA A 7 -14.39 26.67 -5.71
C ALA A 7 -14.07 25.74 -4.54
N SER A 8 -12.88 25.14 -4.56
CA SER A 8 -12.24 24.71 -3.33
C SER A 8 -12.08 25.95 -2.45
N ARG A 9 -12.72 25.96 -1.28
CA ARG A 9 -12.52 27.02 -0.29
C ARG A 9 -11.14 26.84 0.34
N GLU A 10 -10.12 27.25 -0.39
CA GLU A 10 -8.84 27.61 0.22
C GLU A 10 -9.15 28.74 1.20
N ILE A 11 -8.84 28.50 2.47
CA ILE A 11 -9.01 29.48 3.55
C ILE A 11 -8.16 30.69 3.16
N LEU A 12 -8.83 31.78 2.76
CA LEU A 12 -8.16 33.02 2.36
C LEU A 12 -7.31 33.53 3.54
N PRO A 13 -6.23 34.30 3.32
CA PRO A 13 -5.38 34.79 4.41
C PRO A 13 -6.15 35.47 5.56
N ASN A 14 -7.28 36.12 5.25
CA ASN A 14 -8.19 36.71 6.23
C ASN A 14 -9.00 35.68 7.05
N GLU A 15 -9.39 34.53 6.47
CA GLU A 15 -10.04 33.42 7.20
C GLU A 15 -9.04 32.64 8.07
N TYR A 16 -7.74 32.71 7.76
CA TYR A 16 -6.68 32.15 8.62
C TYR A 16 -6.57 32.92 9.94
N CYS A 17 -6.75 34.25 9.91
CA CYS A 17 -6.81 35.09 11.11
C CYS A 17 -8.04 34.81 11.99
N SER A 18 -9.21 34.51 11.40
CA SER A 18 -10.45 34.26 12.15
C SER A 18 -10.57 32.83 12.71
N SER A 19 -9.75 31.89 12.21
CA SER A 19 -9.67 30.54 12.75
C SER A 19 -9.12 30.53 14.18
N PRO A 20 -9.75 29.82 15.15
CA PRO A 20 -9.25 29.72 16.52
C PRO A 20 -7.82 29.16 16.59
N GLY A 21 -7.03 29.69 17.53
CA GLY A 21 -5.69 29.16 17.81
C GLY A 21 -5.73 27.73 18.36
N VAL A 22 -4.72 26.94 18.00
CA VAL A 22 -4.57 25.55 18.49
C VAL A 22 -4.32 25.56 20.00
N ARG A 23 -4.92 24.61 20.73
CA ARG A 23 -4.83 24.47 22.19
C ARG A 23 -4.60 23.02 22.60
N LEU A 24 -3.77 22.82 23.62
CA LEU A 24 -3.52 21.53 24.28
C LEU A 24 -4.07 21.53 25.71
N TYR A 25 -4.87 20.53 26.09
CA TYR A 25 -5.41 20.43 27.45
C TYR A 25 -5.72 19.00 27.92
N TRP A 26 -6.05 18.84 29.20
CA TRP A 26 -6.32 17.53 29.82
C TRP A 26 -7.83 17.33 30.05
N LYS A 27 -8.42 16.30 29.43
CA LYS A 27 -9.87 16.05 29.50
C LYS A 27 -10.28 15.67 30.93
N ASN A 28 -11.26 16.39 31.48
CA ASN A 28 -11.79 16.20 32.83
C ASN A 28 -10.71 16.22 33.94
N HIS A 29 -9.64 17.01 33.76
CA HIS A 29 -8.45 17.06 34.65
C HIS A 29 -7.69 15.73 34.84
N HIS A 30 -8.06 14.66 34.12
CA HIS A 30 -7.37 13.38 34.20
C HIS A 30 -6.11 13.36 33.33
N ARG A 31 -4.93 13.17 33.94
CA ARG A 31 -3.62 13.05 33.28
C ARG A 31 -3.48 11.87 32.30
N HIS A 32 -4.55 11.16 31.96
CA HIS A 32 -4.57 10.01 31.05
C HIS A 32 -5.25 10.28 29.70
N ARG A 33 -5.98 11.40 29.54
CA ARG A 33 -6.57 11.84 28.28
C ARG A 33 -6.19 13.29 28.00
N MET A 34 -5.46 13.49 26.92
CA MET A 34 -5.01 14.80 26.42
C MET A 34 -5.79 15.14 25.17
N VAL A 35 -6.07 16.42 24.96
CA VAL A 35 -6.90 16.93 23.86
C VAL A 35 -6.10 17.97 23.09
N ILE A 36 -6.02 17.80 21.77
CA ILE A 36 -5.55 18.84 20.85
C ILE A 36 -6.77 19.36 20.08
N ASP A 37 -6.93 20.68 20.05
CA ASP A 37 -8.16 21.35 19.60
C ASP A 37 -7.82 22.60 18.79
N ASN A 38 -8.39 22.77 17.60
CA ASN A 38 -8.25 23.98 16.77
C ASN A 38 -9.60 24.65 16.43
N GLY A 39 -10.68 24.29 17.13
CA GLY A 39 -12.03 24.77 16.85
C GLY A 39 -12.72 24.18 15.62
N LEU A 40 -12.02 23.41 14.77
CA LEU A 40 -12.61 22.65 13.65
C LEU A 40 -12.64 21.15 13.97
N VAL A 41 -11.54 20.61 14.46
CA VAL A 41 -11.36 19.22 14.87
C VAL A 41 -10.78 19.19 16.29
N GLN A 42 -11.36 18.35 17.14
CA GLN A 42 -10.81 18.02 18.46
C GLN A 42 -10.36 16.56 18.48
N VAL A 43 -9.09 16.30 18.78
CA VAL A 43 -8.54 14.94 18.88
C VAL A 43 -8.11 14.63 20.31
N THR A 44 -8.66 13.57 20.88
CA THR A 44 -8.26 13.06 22.20
C THR A 44 -7.27 11.89 22.06
N LEU A 45 -6.16 12.00 22.76
CA LEU A 45 -5.04 11.07 22.80
C LEU A 45 -4.87 10.50 24.22
N SER A 46 -4.56 9.21 24.30
CA SER A 46 -4.27 8.54 25.58
C SER A 46 -2.82 8.77 26.02
N ASN A 47 -2.62 9.22 27.26
CA ASN A 47 -1.30 9.50 27.82
C ASN A 47 -0.81 8.37 28.75
N PRO A 48 0.43 7.87 28.63
CA PRO A 48 1.46 8.14 27.60
C PRO A 48 1.40 7.21 26.38
N LYS A 49 0.30 6.45 26.21
CA LYS A 49 0.21 5.35 25.24
C LYS A 49 0.21 5.82 23.77
N GLY A 50 -0.33 7.00 23.49
CA GLY A 50 -0.47 7.54 22.14
C GLY A 50 -1.42 6.73 21.25
N ASP A 51 -2.48 6.14 21.81
CA ASP A 51 -3.64 5.69 21.04
C ASP A 51 -4.64 6.88 20.92
N ILE A 52 -5.24 7.08 19.74
CA ILE A 52 -6.30 8.07 19.53
C ILE A 52 -7.63 7.48 20.01
N THR A 53 -8.22 8.10 21.03
CA THR A 53 -9.39 7.56 21.74
C THR A 53 -10.71 8.14 21.22
N GLU A 54 -10.67 9.32 20.61
CA GLU A 54 -11.83 10.09 20.20
C GLU A 54 -11.39 11.18 19.21
N ILE A 55 -12.17 11.39 18.15
CA ILE A 55 -12.06 12.53 17.24
C ILE A 55 -13.47 13.12 17.13
N GLN A 56 -13.67 14.34 17.64
CA GLN A 56 -14.91 15.08 17.49
C GLN A 56 -14.81 15.99 16.26
N TYR A 57 -15.87 15.99 15.45
CA TYR A 57 -15.98 16.83 14.26
C TYR A 57 -17.44 17.19 13.97
N ASN A 58 -17.72 18.49 13.83
CA ASN A 58 -19.07 19.05 13.73
C ASN A 58 -20.00 18.44 14.80
N GLU A 59 -21.17 17.95 14.40
CA GLU A 59 -22.17 17.30 15.25
C GLU A 59 -21.77 15.88 15.70
N ILE A 60 -20.78 15.25 15.05
CA ILE A 60 -20.32 13.91 15.43
C ILE A 60 -19.34 14.03 16.61
N GLY A 61 -19.89 13.97 17.83
CA GLY A 61 -19.14 14.03 19.09
C GLY A 61 -18.00 13.00 19.23
N ASN A 62 -18.06 11.88 18.50
CA ASN A 62 -16.89 11.04 18.24
C ASN A 62 -17.11 10.24 16.94
N VAL A 63 -16.27 10.42 15.92
CA VAL A 63 -16.35 9.66 14.66
C VAL A 63 -15.84 8.22 14.81
N LEU A 64 -15.08 7.92 15.88
CA LEU A 64 -14.50 6.60 16.15
C LEU A 64 -15.48 5.69 16.91
N GLU A 65 -15.40 4.39 16.65
CA GLU A 65 -16.32 3.38 17.17
C GLU A 65 -16.38 3.37 18.71
N ILE A 66 -17.45 3.95 19.25
CA ILE A 66 -17.62 4.18 20.68
C ILE A 66 -17.78 2.87 21.46
N HIS A 67 -18.33 1.82 20.84
CA HIS A 67 -18.47 0.50 21.46
C HIS A 67 -17.14 -0.27 21.58
N ASN A 68 -16.09 0.16 20.87
CA ASN A 68 -14.74 -0.33 21.12
C ASN A 68 -14.12 0.35 22.35
N GLY A 69 -13.44 -0.44 23.19
CA GLY A 69 -12.55 0.10 24.22
C GLY A 69 -11.44 0.95 23.61
N GLU A 70 -11.01 2.00 24.33
CA GLU A 70 -10.34 3.16 23.72
C GLU A 70 -9.07 2.85 22.90
N SER A 71 -8.24 1.91 23.35
CA SER A 71 -7.02 1.50 22.61
C SER A 71 -7.28 0.61 21.37
N ASN A 72 -8.55 0.44 20.99
CA ASN A 72 -9.04 -0.26 19.79
C ASN A 72 -9.88 0.67 18.89
N ARG A 73 -9.68 1.99 18.96
CA ARG A 73 -10.34 3.00 18.12
C ARG A 73 -9.42 3.52 17.01
N GLY A 74 -8.59 4.53 17.29
CA GLY A 74 -7.49 4.97 16.43
C GLY A 74 -6.15 4.53 17.01
N TYR A 75 -5.33 3.80 16.26
CA TYR A 75 -4.10 3.22 16.78
C TYR A 75 -3.05 2.93 15.70
N TRP A 76 -1.80 2.79 16.12
CA TRP A 76 -0.74 2.18 15.32
C TRP A 76 -0.51 0.75 15.77
N ASP A 77 -0.11 -0.14 14.86
CA ASP A 77 0.48 -1.42 15.23
C ASP A 77 1.50 -1.94 14.21
N VAL A 78 2.42 -2.77 14.71
CA VAL A 78 3.29 -3.62 13.90
C VAL A 78 2.92 -5.09 14.09
N VAL A 79 2.87 -5.82 12.98
CA VAL A 79 2.82 -7.29 12.98
C VAL A 79 4.26 -7.77 12.84
N TRP A 80 4.74 -8.59 13.77
CA TRP A 80 6.15 -8.91 13.88
C TRP A 80 6.40 -10.33 14.42
N ASN A 81 7.57 -10.90 14.16
CA ASN A 81 8.00 -12.17 14.78
C ASN A 81 9.50 -12.17 15.08
N LYS A 82 9.96 -12.97 16.05
CA LYS A 82 11.37 -13.40 16.08
C LYS A 82 11.57 -14.46 14.99
N PRO A 83 12.78 -14.68 14.45
CA PRO A 83 13.00 -15.71 13.44
C PRO A 83 12.52 -17.09 13.93
N GLY A 84 11.67 -17.74 13.14
CA GLY A 84 11.09 -19.06 13.47
C GLY A 84 9.93 -19.06 14.49
N THR A 85 9.55 -17.93 15.09
CA THR A 85 8.40 -17.88 16.03
C THR A 85 7.07 -17.59 15.33
N ARG A 86 5.96 -17.78 16.06
CA ARG A 86 4.66 -17.23 15.65
C ARG A 86 4.70 -15.69 15.61
N VAL A 87 3.79 -15.10 14.84
CA VAL A 87 3.59 -13.65 14.78
C VAL A 87 2.94 -13.12 16.06
N ALA A 88 3.31 -11.89 16.41
CA ALA A 88 2.82 -11.08 17.51
C ALA A 88 2.42 -9.69 17.00
N TYR A 89 1.71 -8.94 17.85
CA TYR A 89 1.24 -7.59 17.57
C TYR A 89 1.77 -6.65 18.65
N ASP A 90 2.50 -5.60 18.25
CA ASP A 90 2.89 -4.52 19.15
C ASP A 90 2.17 -3.23 18.75
N ARG A 91 1.47 -2.62 19.71
CA ARG A 91 0.63 -1.41 19.52
C ARG A 91 1.44 -0.11 19.52
N LEU A 92 2.78 -0.22 19.49
CA LEU A 92 3.72 0.91 19.55
C LEU A 92 3.39 1.88 20.69
N LYS A 93 2.96 1.33 21.85
CA LYS A 93 2.46 2.14 22.97
C LYS A 93 3.60 2.87 23.66
N GLY A 94 3.47 4.19 23.75
CA GLY A 94 4.42 5.03 24.49
C GLY A 94 4.40 4.74 25.98
N THR A 95 5.55 4.91 26.61
CA THR A 95 5.75 4.92 28.07
C THR A 95 6.03 6.33 28.59
N ASN A 96 6.41 7.25 27.71
CA ASN A 96 6.66 8.66 27.99
C ASN A 96 5.91 9.55 26.97
N PHE A 97 5.58 10.77 27.38
CA PHE A 97 4.94 11.80 26.55
C PHE A 97 5.77 13.09 26.57
N ARG A 98 5.78 13.86 25.47
CA ARG A 98 6.34 15.22 25.41
C ARG A 98 5.50 16.11 24.48
N VAL A 99 5.38 17.38 24.82
CA VAL A 99 5.11 18.45 23.83
C VAL A 99 6.41 18.73 23.09
N ILE A 100 6.32 18.94 21.78
CA ILE A 100 7.46 19.24 20.90
C ILE A 100 7.37 20.69 20.39
N MET A 101 6.16 21.12 20.08
CA MET A 101 5.82 22.49 19.67
C MET A 101 4.41 22.78 20.17
N GLU A 102 4.17 23.97 20.70
CA GLU A 102 2.85 24.46 21.08
C GLU A 102 2.84 25.98 20.92
N ASP A 103 2.14 26.44 19.89
CA ASP A 103 1.82 27.84 19.63
C ASP A 103 0.40 27.94 19.04
N GLU A 104 -0.09 29.17 18.80
CA GLU A 104 -1.44 29.39 18.26
C GLU A 104 -1.68 28.78 16.87
N ASN A 105 -0.63 28.47 16.11
CA ASN A 105 -0.71 27.97 14.74
C ASN A 105 -0.46 26.45 14.65
N GLN A 106 0.26 25.85 15.61
CA GLN A 106 0.55 24.42 15.63
C GLN A 106 0.77 23.85 17.04
N VAL A 107 0.25 22.64 17.27
CA VAL A 107 0.70 21.76 18.35
C VAL A 107 1.27 20.47 17.76
N GLU A 108 2.50 20.12 18.13
CA GLU A 108 3.12 18.80 17.92
C GLU A 108 3.37 18.09 19.25
N VAL A 109 2.98 16.82 19.32
CA VAL A 109 3.19 15.95 20.49
C VAL A 109 3.87 14.62 20.13
N SER A 110 4.64 14.11 21.09
CA SER A 110 5.43 12.88 21.01
C SER A 110 5.01 11.87 22.07
N PHE A 111 4.85 10.61 21.66
CA PHE A 111 4.66 9.46 22.54
C PHE A 111 5.77 8.45 22.31
N THR A 112 6.67 8.36 23.30
CA THR A 112 7.96 7.67 23.19
C THR A 112 8.02 6.39 24.02
N ARG A 113 8.69 5.36 23.50
CA ARG A 113 9.06 4.14 24.23
C ARG A 113 10.46 3.71 23.82
N THR A 114 11.36 3.57 24.81
CA THR A 114 12.65 2.90 24.61
C THR A 114 12.49 1.39 24.80
N TRP A 115 13.02 0.57 23.90
CA TRP A 115 13.02 -0.88 24.09
C TRP A 115 14.20 -1.35 24.95
N ASN A 116 13.98 -2.37 25.76
CA ASN A 116 15.02 -3.15 26.43
C ASN A 116 14.54 -4.59 26.63
N ALA A 117 15.45 -5.50 26.98
CA ALA A 117 15.17 -6.93 27.06
C ALA A 117 14.15 -7.35 28.15
N SER A 118 13.93 -6.56 29.21
CA SER A 118 12.99 -6.92 30.29
C SER A 118 11.53 -6.55 29.99
N ILE A 119 11.28 -5.74 28.95
CA ILE A 119 9.92 -5.37 28.49
C ILE A 119 9.16 -6.59 27.89
N GLY A 120 9.86 -7.69 27.64
CA GLY A 120 9.25 -9.01 27.44
C GLY A 120 8.98 -9.40 25.98
N ASN A 121 8.54 -10.65 25.79
CA ASN A 121 8.53 -11.31 24.48
C ASN A 121 7.46 -10.82 23.47
N TYR A 122 6.54 -9.94 23.89
CA TYR A 122 5.45 -9.44 23.03
C TYR A 122 5.69 -8.03 22.46
N THR A 123 6.78 -7.39 22.85
CA THR A 123 7.18 -6.06 22.38
C THR A 123 8.28 -6.16 21.33
N ALA A 124 8.10 -5.49 20.19
CA ALA A 124 9.07 -5.51 19.11
C ALA A 124 10.39 -4.84 19.57
N PRO A 125 11.58 -5.35 19.17
CA PRO A 125 12.89 -4.73 19.43
C PRO A 125 13.10 -3.39 18.71
N LEU A 126 12.32 -2.38 19.14
CA LEU A 126 12.17 -1.07 18.53
C LEU A 126 11.96 0.02 19.59
N ASN A 127 12.83 1.03 19.54
CA ASN A 127 12.50 2.38 19.99
C ASN A 127 11.35 2.93 19.13
N VAL A 128 10.44 3.65 19.77
CA VAL A 128 9.24 4.23 19.17
C VAL A 128 9.17 5.71 19.55
N ASP A 129 8.88 6.56 18.56
CA ASP A 129 8.41 7.93 18.76
C ASP A 129 7.23 8.20 17.82
N LYS A 130 6.00 8.05 18.33
CA LYS A 130 4.77 8.39 17.59
C LYS A 130 4.51 9.88 17.71
N ARG A 131 4.31 10.53 16.56
CA ARG A 131 4.16 11.97 16.43
C ARG A 131 2.81 12.33 15.85
N TYR A 132 2.20 13.37 16.41
CA TYR A 132 0.90 13.90 16.01
C TYR A 132 0.97 15.42 15.95
N ILE A 133 0.47 16.01 14.87
CA ILE A 133 0.45 17.45 14.66
C ILE A 133 -0.97 17.89 14.29
N LEU A 134 -1.51 18.88 15.02
CA LEU A 134 -2.70 19.64 14.65
C LEU A 134 -2.29 21.08 14.33
N ARG A 135 -2.83 21.64 13.24
CA ARG A 135 -2.53 23.01 12.78
C ARG A 135 -3.80 23.86 12.75
N ARG A 136 -3.65 25.17 12.90
CA ARG A 136 -4.73 26.15 12.75
C ARG A 136 -5.36 26.06 11.35
N GLY A 137 -6.68 26.28 11.26
CA GLY A 137 -7.45 26.19 10.01
C GLY A 137 -7.48 24.79 9.35
N SER A 138 -6.89 23.75 9.96
CA SER A 138 -6.73 22.43 9.34
C SER A 138 -7.77 21.44 9.87
N SER A 139 -8.71 21.03 9.02
CA SER A 139 -9.77 20.07 9.37
C SER A 139 -9.26 18.62 9.40
N GLY A 140 -8.25 18.33 10.23
CA GLY A 140 -7.62 17.03 10.28
C GLY A 140 -6.30 17.00 11.06
N ILE A 141 -5.78 15.80 11.29
CA ILE A 141 -4.57 15.54 12.08
C ILE A 141 -3.48 14.88 11.25
N TYR A 142 -2.28 15.45 11.25
CA TYR A 142 -1.09 14.85 10.66
C TYR A 142 -0.48 13.86 11.66
N MET A 143 0.06 12.76 11.16
CA MET A 143 0.70 11.75 11.98
C MET A 143 1.90 11.13 11.27
N TYR A 144 2.93 10.81 12.04
CA TYR A 144 4.07 10.02 11.61
C TYR A 144 4.61 9.21 12.79
N THR A 145 5.46 8.23 12.53
CA THR A 145 6.20 7.53 13.59
C THR A 145 7.65 7.34 13.18
N ILE A 146 8.57 7.58 14.12
CA ILE A 146 9.97 7.24 13.98
C ILE A 146 10.18 5.91 14.68
N LEU A 147 10.67 4.91 13.94
CA LEU A 147 11.10 3.64 14.49
C LEU A 147 12.62 3.52 14.39
N GLU A 148 13.23 3.03 15.46
CA GLU A 148 14.67 2.93 15.60
C GLU A 148 15.07 1.65 16.33
N ARG A 149 16.22 1.10 15.94
CA ARG A 149 16.87 -0.08 16.50
C ARG A 149 18.34 0.27 16.68
N LEU A 150 18.88 0.05 17.88
CA LEU A 150 20.29 0.26 18.17
C LEU A 150 21.12 -1.00 17.83
N GLU A 151 22.44 -0.84 17.84
CA GLU A 151 23.36 -1.93 17.55
C GLU A 151 23.32 -3.05 18.62
N GLY A 152 23.61 -4.29 18.21
CA GLY A 152 23.61 -5.47 19.07
C GLY A 152 22.21 -6.01 19.45
N TRP A 153 21.13 -5.39 18.98
CA TRP A 153 19.76 -5.79 19.34
C TRP A 153 19.32 -7.12 18.71
N PRO A 154 18.37 -7.87 19.33
CA PRO A 154 18.01 -9.21 18.87
C PRO A 154 17.22 -9.20 17.56
N ASP A 155 17.49 -10.17 16.69
CA ASP A 155 16.89 -10.28 15.35
C ASP A 155 15.36 -10.45 15.39
N PHE A 156 14.67 -9.79 14.45
CA PHE A 156 13.22 -9.89 14.28
C PHE A 156 12.78 -9.51 12.85
N ASP A 157 11.54 -9.86 12.54
CA ASP A 157 10.83 -9.53 11.29
C ASP A 157 9.70 -8.55 11.59
N MET A 158 9.54 -7.52 10.76
CA MET A 158 8.37 -6.63 10.78
C MET A 158 7.56 -6.82 9.50
N ASP A 159 6.60 -7.75 9.58
CA ASP A 159 5.73 -8.19 8.48
C ASP A 159 4.79 -7.09 8.01
N GLN A 160 4.37 -6.19 8.90
CA GLN A 160 3.47 -5.08 8.62
C GLN A 160 3.73 -3.92 9.58
N ILE A 161 3.59 -2.68 9.09
CA ILE A 161 3.33 -1.50 9.92
C ILE A 161 2.17 -0.69 9.33
N ARG A 162 1.26 -0.24 10.19
CA ARG A 162 0.08 0.54 9.82
C ARG A 162 -0.39 1.49 10.91
N VAL A 163 -1.18 2.46 10.49
CA VAL A 163 -2.15 3.16 11.35
C VAL A 163 -3.57 2.72 10.95
N VAL A 164 -4.46 2.67 11.93
CA VAL A 164 -5.83 2.15 11.79
C VAL A 164 -6.79 3.09 12.49
N PHE A 165 -7.92 3.39 11.85
CA PHE A 165 -9.06 4.08 12.46
C PHE A 165 -10.31 3.22 12.29
N LYS A 166 -10.90 2.79 13.40
CA LYS A 166 -12.24 2.17 13.42
C LYS A 166 -13.26 3.26 13.65
N LEU A 167 -13.95 3.64 12.59
CA LEU A 167 -15.02 4.64 12.60
C LEU A 167 -16.34 4.01 13.10
N ARG A 168 -17.31 4.85 13.45
CA ARG A 168 -18.62 4.42 13.94
C ARG A 168 -19.43 3.62 12.91
N SER A 169 -19.79 2.40 13.26
CA SER A 169 -20.57 1.48 12.41
C SER A 169 -22.04 1.86 12.22
N ASP A 170 -22.59 2.72 13.08
CA ASP A 170 -23.91 3.32 12.90
C ASP A 170 -23.89 4.57 12.00
N LYS A 171 -22.70 5.15 11.73
CA LYS A 171 -22.57 6.41 11.00
C LYS A 171 -21.83 6.32 9.66
N PHE A 172 -20.77 5.53 9.52
CA PHE A 172 -19.98 5.44 8.28
C PHE A 172 -20.27 4.13 7.53
N GLN A 173 -21.26 4.13 6.64
CA GLN A 173 -21.70 2.94 5.90
C GLN A 173 -21.13 2.85 4.48
N LEU A 174 -20.65 3.96 3.89
CA LEU A 174 -20.06 3.97 2.55
C LEU A 174 -18.54 4.08 2.63
N MET A 175 -17.85 3.25 1.85
CA MET A 175 -16.40 3.22 1.70
C MET A 175 -16.02 3.60 0.27
N ALA A 176 -14.95 4.38 0.11
CA ALA A 176 -14.41 4.81 -1.18
C ALA A 176 -12.88 4.65 -1.23
N VAL A 177 -12.39 3.73 -2.06
CA VAL A 177 -10.95 3.57 -2.38
C VAL A 177 -10.58 4.48 -3.56
N SER A 178 -11.36 4.40 -4.63
CA SER A 178 -11.17 5.15 -5.88
C SER A 178 -12.54 5.50 -6.47
N ASP A 179 -12.55 6.27 -7.56
CA ASP A 179 -13.80 6.83 -8.12
C ASP A 179 -14.66 5.77 -8.81
N ASP A 180 -14.04 4.64 -9.16
CA ASP A 180 -14.59 3.39 -9.68
C ASP A 180 -14.74 2.29 -8.60
N LYS A 181 -14.09 2.44 -7.43
CA LYS A 181 -14.12 1.46 -6.32
C LYS A 181 -14.66 2.09 -5.04
N HIS A 182 -15.99 2.20 -4.99
CA HIS A 182 -16.76 2.57 -3.80
C HIS A 182 -17.92 1.59 -3.57
N ARG A 183 -18.32 1.36 -2.33
CA ARG A 183 -19.52 0.55 -2.01
C ARG A 183 -20.16 0.93 -0.69
N ILE A 184 -21.45 0.63 -0.56
CA ILE A 184 -22.05 0.40 0.76
C ILE A 184 -21.40 -0.87 1.33
N MET A 185 -20.91 -0.78 2.55
CA MET A 185 -20.21 -1.85 3.24
C MET A 185 -21.16 -2.60 4.16
N PRO A 186 -21.10 -3.95 4.18
CA PRO A 186 -21.87 -4.73 5.15
C PRO A 186 -21.41 -4.41 6.58
N ALA A 187 -22.34 -4.51 7.53
CA ALA A 187 -21.97 -4.38 8.93
C ALA A 187 -21.11 -5.60 9.34
N PRO A 188 -20.17 -5.46 10.29
CA PRO A 188 -19.41 -6.60 10.80
C PRO A 188 -20.30 -7.77 11.23
N LYS A 189 -21.50 -7.49 11.78
CA LYS A 189 -22.49 -8.51 12.18
C LYS A 189 -23.00 -9.34 11.01
N ASP A 190 -23.19 -8.74 9.84
CA ASP A 190 -23.62 -9.45 8.62
C ASP A 190 -22.57 -10.50 8.24
N CYS A 191 -21.29 -10.13 8.28
CA CYS A 191 -20.17 -11.02 7.98
C CYS A 191 -19.93 -12.10 9.05
N HIS A 192 -20.50 -11.95 10.26
CA HIS A 192 -20.53 -13.03 11.26
C HIS A 192 -21.71 -14.00 11.08
N ARG A 193 -22.78 -13.58 10.40
CA ARG A 193 -23.95 -14.42 10.06
C ARG A 193 -23.82 -15.07 8.68
N GLY A 194 -23.02 -14.47 7.80
CA GLY A 194 -22.73 -14.95 6.45
C GLY A 194 -21.92 -16.26 6.42
N GLN A 195 -21.92 -16.90 5.26
CA GLN A 195 -21.20 -18.14 5.03
C GLN A 195 -19.75 -17.84 4.64
N ARG A 196 -18.79 -18.23 5.49
CA ARG A 196 -17.36 -18.23 5.13
C ARG A 196 -17.12 -19.12 3.92
N LEU A 197 -16.33 -18.61 2.98
CA LEU A 197 -15.95 -19.30 1.75
C LEU A 197 -14.56 -19.94 1.93
N ALA A 198 -13.74 -20.01 0.88
CA ALA A 198 -12.55 -20.85 0.88
C ALA A 198 -11.33 -20.28 1.65
N TYR A 199 -11.45 -19.08 2.24
CA TYR A 199 -10.55 -18.53 3.27
C TYR A 199 -11.36 -17.64 4.24
N PRO A 200 -10.87 -17.39 5.47
CA PRO A 200 -11.68 -16.75 6.53
C PRO A 200 -12.15 -15.32 6.25
N GLU A 201 -11.50 -14.63 5.31
CA GLU A 201 -11.81 -13.24 4.96
C GLU A 201 -12.84 -13.08 3.82
N ALA A 202 -13.13 -14.14 3.06
CA ALA A 202 -14.20 -14.13 2.05
C ALA A 202 -15.50 -14.70 2.65
N VAL A 203 -16.57 -13.90 2.65
CA VAL A 203 -17.86 -14.26 3.28
C VAL A 203 -19.02 -13.94 2.34
N LEU A 204 -19.83 -14.96 2.00
CA LEU A 204 -21.09 -14.79 1.30
C LEU A 204 -22.17 -14.24 2.26
N LEU A 205 -22.78 -13.12 1.89
CA LEU A 205 -23.80 -12.44 2.69
C LEU A 205 -25.17 -13.10 2.49
N THR A 206 -25.44 -14.12 3.31
CA THR A 206 -26.67 -14.93 3.27
C THR A 206 -27.89 -14.21 3.86
N ASP A 207 -27.69 -13.39 4.89
CA ASP A 207 -28.75 -12.61 5.55
C ASP A 207 -28.21 -11.28 6.14
N PRO A 208 -27.83 -10.31 5.28
CA PRO A 208 -27.34 -9.00 5.73
C PRO A 208 -28.48 -8.07 6.14
N ALA A 209 -28.20 -7.16 7.08
CA ALA A 209 -29.15 -6.14 7.55
C ALA A 209 -29.60 -5.16 6.45
N ASN A 210 -28.81 -4.97 5.40
CA ASN A 210 -29.22 -4.32 4.15
C ASN A 210 -29.54 -5.39 3.09
N PRO A 211 -30.81 -5.65 2.75
CA PRO A 211 -31.19 -6.72 1.83
C PRO A 211 -30.58 -6.61 0.42
N LYS A 212 -30.15 -5.42 0.00
CA LYS A 212 -29.48 -5.24 -1.31
C LYS A 212 -28.14 -5.97 -1.41
N LEU A 213 -27.47 -6.20 -0.27
CA LEU A 213 -26.18 -6.90 -0.21
C LEU A 213 -26.33 -8.43 -0.21
N LYS A 214 -27.56 -8.96 -0.25
CA LYS A 214 -27.82 -10.41 -0.11
C LYS A 214 -27.37 -11.17 -1.35
N GLY A 215 -26.45 -12.11 -1.16
CA GLY A 215 -25.81 -12.87 -2.23
C GLY A 215 -24.47 -12.28 -2.69
N GLU A 216 -24.08 -11.08 -2.25
CA GLU A 216 -22.73 -10.56 -2.47
C GLU A 216 -21.69 -11.30 -1.61
N VAL A 217 -20.43 -11.23 -2.01
CA VAL A 217 -19.28 -11.63 -1.19
C VAL A 217 -18.60 -10.39 -0.61
N ASP A 218 -18.39 -10.40 0.69
CA ASP A 218 -17.50 -9.47 1.38
C ASP A 218 -16.09 -10.07 1.45
N ASP A 219 -15.08 -9.31 1.01
CA ASP A 219 -13.66 -9.63 1.19
C ASP A 219 -12.82 -8.36 1.28
N LYS A 220 -12.10 -8.21 2.40
CA LYS A 220 -11.19 -7.07 2.65
C LYS A 220 -10.17 -6.84 1.53
N TYR A 221 -9.73 -7.90 0.84
CA TYR A 221 -8.68 -7.78 -0.18
C TYR A 221 -9.18 -7.07 -1.45
N GLN A 222 -10.49 -7.00 -1.67
CA GLN A 222 -11.08 -6.15 -2.71
C GLN A 222 -10.74 -4.67 -2.49
N TYR A 223 -10.61 -4.21 -1.23
CA TYR A 223 -10.28 -2.83 -0.87
C TYR A 223 -8.76 -2.57 -0.83
N SER A 224 -8.03 -3.25 -1.71
CA SER A 224 -6.64 -2.94 -2.00
C SER A 224 -6.51 -1.88 -3.10
N CYS A 225 -5.39 -1.15 -3.05
CA CYS A 225 -4.96 -0.18 -4.06
C CYS A 225 -3.44 -0.26 -4.23
N GLU A 226 -2.93 0.08 -5.42
CA GLU A 226 -1.49 0.18 -5.67
C GLU A 226 -0.91 1.49 -5.11
N ASN A 227 0.32 1.45 -4.60
CA ASN A 227 0.99 2.63 -4.02
C ASN A 227 0.89 3.89 -4.91
N LYS A 228 1.11 3.77 -6.24
CA LYS A 228 1.07 4.90 -7.18
C LYS A 228 -0.25 5.68 -7.21
N ASP A 229 -1.38 4.99 -7.01
CA ASP A 229 -2.72 5.59 -7.07
C ASP A 229 -3.34 5.75 -5.66
N ASN A 230 -2.79 5.07 -4.65
CA ASN A 230 -3.15 5.16 -3.23
C ASN A 230 -2.67 6.50 -2.62
N ARG A 231 -3.41 7.58 -2.94
CA ARG A 231 -3.20 8.96 -2.43
C ARG A 231 -4.25 9.39 -1.42
N VAL A 232 -5.53 9.14 -1.71
CA VAL A 232 -6.68 9.53 -0.89
C VAL A 232 -7.74 8.44 -0.98
N HIS A 233 -8.06 7.83 0.16
CA HIS A 233 -9.17 6.90 0.35
C HIS A 233 -9.93 7.24 1.63
N GLY A 234 -11.16 6.79 1.79
CA GLY A 234 -11.96 7.20 2.93
C GLY A 234 -13.32 6.53 3.04
N TRP A 235 -14.10 7.07 3.97
CA TRP A 235 -15.45 6.62 4.32
C TRP A 235 -16.37 7.82 4.46
N ILE A 236 -17.63 7.65 4.09
CA ILE A 236 -18.66 8.69 4.12
C ILE A 236 -19.79 8.25 5.05
N SER A 237 -20.16 9.16 5.94
CA SER A 237 -21.42 9.19 6.66
C SER A 237 -22.44 10.00 5.85
N GLN A 238 -23.69 9.53 5.78
CA GLN A 238 -24.78 10.26 5.12
C GLN A 238 -25.57 11.16 6.08
N ASP A 239 -25.57 10.85 7.37
CA ASP A 239 -26.29 11.56 8.42
C ASP A 239 -25.39 11.66 9.67
N PRO A 240 -24.87 12.84 10.05
CA PRO A 240 -24.74 14.01 9.19
C PRO A 240 -23.78 13.72 8.01
N PRO A 241 -23.85 14.46 6.90
CA PRO A 241 -23.02 14.24 5.72
C PRO A 241 -21.54 14.59 6.00
N VAL A 242 -20.76 13.60 6.40
CA VAL A 242 -19.36 13.76 6.87
C VAL A 242 -18.45 12.73 6.20
N GLY A 243 -17.36 13.19 5.59
CA GLY A 243 -16.28 12.34 5.09
C GLY A 243 -15.13 12.21 6.09
N PHE A 244 -14.55 11.02 6.19
CA PHE A 244 -13.27 10.76 6.85
C PHE A 244 -12.29 10.21 5.82
N TRP A 245 -11.18 10.90 5.60
CA TRP A 245 -10.23 10.64 4.52
C TRP A 245 -8.81 10.43 5.04
N MET A 246 -8.15 9.42 4.50
CA MET A 246 -6.76 9.08 4.77
C MET A 246 -5.91 9.54 3.60
N ILE A 247 -5.12 10.60 3.80
CA ILE A 247 -4.29 11.21 2.77
C ILE A 247 -2.83 10.80 2.96
N THR A 248 -2.23 10.25 1.91
CA THR A 248 -0.81 9.89 1.83
C THR A 248 -0.09 10.79 0.80
N PRO A 249 0.52 11.91 1.25
CA PRO A 249 1.10 12.91 0.35
C PRO A 249 2.48 12.53 -0.22
N SER A 250 3.19 11.58 0.40
CA SER A 250 4.51 11.11 -0.05
C SER A 250 4.56 9.58 -0.08
N ASP A 251 5.39 9.05 -0.99
CA ASP A 251 5.69 7.62 -1.09
C ASP A 251 6.95 7.20 -0.33
N GLU A 252 7.78 8.15 0.13
CA GLU A 252 9.19 7.89 0.51
C GLU A 252 9.43 6.70 1.46
N PHE A 253 8.47 6.48 2.36
CA PHE A 253 8.51 5.49 3.42
C PHE A 253 7.95 4.11 3.03
N ARG A 254 7.29 4.01 1.86
CA ARG A 254 6.70 2.77 1.33
C ARG A 254 7.79 1.77 0.93
N ALA A 255 7.35 0.61 0.47
CA ALA A 255 8.21 -0.52 0.11
C ALA A 255 7.66 -1.23 -1.13
N GLY A 256 8.53 -1.84 -1.93
CA GLY A 256 8.15 -2.58 -3.14
C GLY A 256 7.72 -1.72 -4.35
N GLY A 257 8.03 -0.42 -4.35
CA GLY A 257 7.80 0.46 -5.49
C GLY A 257 6.33 0.82 -5.80
N PRO A 258 6.06 1.39 -6.99
CA PRO A 258 4.78 2.03 -7.32
C PRO A 258 3.60 1.06 -7.48
N ILE A 259 3.83 -0.16 -8.01
CA ILE A 259 2.75 -1.13 -8.29
C ILE A 259 2.42 -2.05 -7.10
N LYS A 260 3.16 -1.97 -5.99
CA LYS A 260 2.85 -2.76 -4.79
C LYS A 260 1.43 -2.46 -4.30
N GLN A 261 0.58 -3.49 -4.26
CA GLN A 261 -0.77 -3.40 -3.68
C GLN A 261 -0.73 -3.46 -2.15
N ASP A 262 -1.57 -2.65 -1.50
CA ASP A 262 -1.85 -2.76 -0.07
C ASP A 262 -3.30 -2.39 0.28
N LEU A 263 -3.73 -2.77 1.49
CA LEU A 263 -5.11 -2.53 1.96
C LEU A 263 -5.33 -1.07 2.36
N THR A 264 -6.42 -0.47 1.88
CA THR A 264 -6.87 0.88 2.28
C THR A 264 -7.99 0.84 3.31
N SER A 265 -8.73 -0.28 3.39
CA SER A 265 -9.79 -0.53 4.37
C SER A 265 -9.85 -2.01 4.79
N HIS A 266 -10.69 -2.33 5.77
CA HIS A 266 -10.99 -3.70 6.22
C HIS A 266 -12.51 -3.95 6.22
N VAL A 267 -12.94 -5.16 6.62
CA VAL A 267 -14.35 -5.49 6.92
C VAL A 267 -14.93 -4.51 7.95
N GLY A 268 -16.09 -3.93 7.65
CA GLY A 268 -16.70 -2.86 8.44
C GLY A 268 -15.94 -1.52 8.36
N PRO A 269 -16.36 -0.48 9.10
CA PRO A 269 -15.85 0.90 9.02
C PRO A 269 -14.43 1.07 9.56
N THR A 270 -13.45 0.46 8.90
CA THR A 270 -12.06 0.43 9.32
C THR A 270 -11.18 0.99 8.21
N VAL A 271 -10.72 2.22 8.39
CA VAL A 271 -9.67 2.83 7.57
C VAL A 271 -8.33 2.22 7.97
N LEU A 272 -7.53 1.84 6.98
CA LEU A 272 -6.15 1.42 7.14
C LEU A 272 -5.25 2.40 6.40
N ASN A 273 -4.04 2.64 6.91
CA ASN A 273 -2.93 3.07 6.06
C ASN A 273 -1.73 2.18 6.31
N MET A 274 -1.35 1.40 5.30
CA MET A 274 -0.24 0.46 5.34
C MET A 274 1.03 1.17 4.85
N PHE A 275 2.10 1.13 5.66
CA PHE A 275 3.38 1.74 5.28
C PHE A 275 4.34 0.71 4.66
N THR A 276 4.31 -0.53 5.17
CA THR A 276 4.88 -1.71 4.49
C THR A 276 4.09 -2.94 4.91
N SER A 277 4.03 -3.94 4.03
CA SER A 277 3.40 -5.23 4.31
C SER A 277 3.92 -6.37 3.43
N THR A 278 3.78 -7.59 3.95
CA THR A 278 3.88 -8.85 3.19
C THR A 278 2.65 -9.16 2.29
N HIS A 279 1.70 -8.24 2.12
CA HIS A 279 0.56 -8.43 1.21
C HIS A 279 1.03 -8.39 -0.26
N TYR A 280 0.51 -9.28 -1.11
CA TYR A 280 0.82 -9.38 -2.56
C TYR A 280 2.29 -9.67 -2.93
N THR A 281 3.22 -9.70 -1.97
CA THR A 281 4.64 -10.01 -2.16
C THR A 281 5.19 -11.09 -1.22
N GLY A 282 4.46 -11.44 -0.16
CA GLY A 282 4.85 -12.50 0.77
C GLY A 282 6.05 -12.11 1.65
N LYS A 283 6.79 -13.11 2.13
CA LYS A 283 7.97 -12.88 3.00
C LYS A 283 9.20 -12.36 2.25
N ASP A 284 9.16 -12.28 0.92
CA ASP A 284 10.29 -11.84 0.07
C ASP A 284 10.51 -10.31 0.07
N LEU A 285 9.51 -9.53 0.48
CA LEU A 285 9.61 -8.07 0.74
C LEU A 285 9.76 -7.75 2.26
N ASN A 286 9.81 -8.78 3.11
CA ASN A 286 9.67 -8.58 4.55
C ASN A 286 10.81 -7.73 5.16
N THR A 287 10.47 -6.86 6.10
CA THR A 287 11.43 -6.00 6.80
C THR A 287 12.21 -6.85 7.83
N GLN A 288 13.31 -7.47 7.40
CA GLN A 288 14.10 -8.41 8.19
C GLN A 288 15.32 -7.73 8.84
N TYR A 289 15.30 -7.59 10.16
CA TYR A 289 16.43 -7.07 10.94
C TYR A 289 17.31 -8.22 11.41
N ARG A 290 18.61 -8.13 11.11
CA ARG A 290 19.58 -9.22 11.26
C ARG A 290 20.92 -8.78 11.83
N ASN A 291 21.64 -9.73 12.43
CA ASN A 291 23.04 -9.61 12.85
C ASN A 291 23.31 -8.39 13.74
N GLY A 292 22.34 -8.01 14.59
CA GLY A 292 22.47 -6.85 15.48
C GLY A 292 22.61 -5.48 14.80
N LYS A 293 22.41 -5.36 13.47
CA LYS A 293 22.58 -4.07 12.77
C LYS A 293 21.62 -2.99 13.31
N PRO A 294 22.08 -1.74 13.50
CA PRO A 294 21.21 -0.61 13.79
C PRO A 294 20.37 -0.22 12.57
N TRP A 295 19.23 0.41 12.79
CA TRP A 295 18.34 0.89 11.73
C TRP A 295 17.42 2.00 12.25
N LYS A 296 17.03 2.95 11.38
CA LYS A 296 16.11 4.04 11.72
C LYS A 296 15.32 4.49 10.49
N LYS A 297 13.99 4.53 10.59
CA LYS A 297 13.10 5.00 9.50
C LYS A 297 11.93 5.82 10.04
N VAL A 298 11.56 6.84 9.28
CA VAL A 298 10.34 7.65 9.47
C VAL A 298 9.24 7.05 8.60
N PHE A 299 8.06 6.86 9.17
CA PHE A 299 6.85 6.42 8.48
C PHE A 299 5.79 7.51 8.57
N GLY A 300 5.50 8.14 7.43
CA GLY A 300 4.73 9.38 7.33
C GLY A 300 5.60 10.55 6.81
N PRO A 301 5.05 11.77 6.73
CA PRO A 301 3.74 12.17 7.24
C PRO A 301 2.56 11.62 6.43
N VAL A 302 1.47 11.33 7.14
CA VAL A 302 0.15 11.04 6.56
C VAL A 302 -0.92 11.80 7.35
N TYR A 303 -2.08 12.07 6.74
CA TYR A 303 -3.04 13.04 7.26
C TYR A 303 -4.47 12.47 7.28
N ALA A 304 -5.09 12.41 8.46
CA ALA A 304 -6.51 12.05 8.60
C ALA A 304 -7.34 13.34 8.54
N PHE A 305 -8.03 13.54 7.42
CA PHE A 305 -8.82 14.72 7.09
C PHE A 305 -10.32 14.45 7.24
N LEU A 306 -11.08 15.45 7.67
CA LEU A 306 -12.52 15.40 7.76
C LEU A 306 -13.15 16.59 7.04
N ASN A 307 -14.25 16.34 6.32
CA ASN A 307 -15.06 17.37 5.68
C ASN A 307 -16.56 17.08 5.83
N SER A 308 -17.39 18.10 5.60
CA SER A 308 -18.84 18.01 5.50
C SER A 308 -19.36 18.85 4.33
N ILE A 309 -20.61 18.61 3.95
CA ILE A 309 -21.40 19.39 2.99
C ILE A 309 -22.77 19.72 3.61
N SER A 310 -23.65 20.43 2.91
CA SER A 310 -25.04 20.59 3.34
C SER A 310 -25.79 19.26 3.30
N THR A 311 -26.87 19.12 4.08
CA THR A 311 -27.81 17.97 4.01
C THR A 311 -28.48 17.82 2.65
N ASP A 312 -28.51 18.90 1.87
CA ASP A 312 -29.22 18.98 0.59
C ASP A 312 -28.29 18.67 -0.60
N GLU A 313 -26.99 18.43 -0.34
CA GLU A 313 -25.96 18.13 -1.34
C GLU A 313 -25.64 16.62 -1.39
N ASP A 314 -25.29 16.10 -2.57
CA ASP A 314 -24.92 14.67 -2.75
C ASP A 314 -23.67 14.29 -1.92
N PRO A 315 -23.75 13.36 -0.96
CA PRO A 315 -22.60 12.92 -0.17
C PRO A 315 -21.42 12.37 -1.00
N MET A 316 -21.63 11.93 -2.25
CA MET A 316 -20.53 11.51 -3.12
C MET A 316 -19.62 12.69 -3.55
N LEU A 317 -20.05 13.94 -3.37
CA LEU A 317 -19.22 15.13 -3.60
C LEU A 317 -18.05 15.23 -2.60
N LEU A 318 -18.21 14.72 -1.36
CA LEU A 318 -17.20 14.76 -0.30
C LEU A 318 -15.83 14.22 -0.73
N GLY A 319 -15.82 13.19 -1.60
CA GLY A 319 -14.59 12.59 -2.14
C GLY A 319 -14.09 13.23 -3.43
N LYS A 320 -14.98 13.78 -4.27
CA LYS A 320 -14.65 14.37 -5.58
C LYS A 320 -13.84 15.66 -5.42
N THR A 321 -14.24 16.52 -4.47
CA THR A 321 -13.59 17.82 -4.21
C THR A 321 -12.10 17.69 -3.84
N LEU A 322 -11.68 16.56 -3.26
CA LEU A 322 -10.28 16.31 -2.87
C LEU A 322 -9.36 15.91 -4.04
N LYS A 323 -9.91 15.42 -5.16
CA LYS A 323 -9.11 14.79 -6.24
C LYS A 323 -8.82 15.69 -7.44
N ASN A 324 -9.49 16.84 -7.55
CA ASN A 324 -9.36 17.80 -8.66
C ASN A 324 -7.98 18.49 -8.83
N ARG A 325 -6.92 18.04 -8.14
CA ARG A 325 -5.53 18.46 -8.39
C ARG A 325 -4.67 17.45 -9.17
N TYR A 326 -5.12 16.19 -9.35
CA TYR A 326 -4.30 15.16 -10.02
C TYR A 326 -5.14 14.18 -10.85
N ASN A 327 -5.25 14.42 -12.16
CA ASN A 327 -5.51 13.35 -13.14
C ASN A 327 -5.25 13.80 -14.59
N ASN A 328 -4.42 13.06 -15.34
CA ASN A 328 -4.37 13.10 -16.81
C ASN A 328 -3.59 11.88 -17.35
N LYS A 329 -4.22 10.97 -18.12
CA LYS A 329 -3.57 9.79 -18.74
C LYS A 329 -4.27 9.38 -20.05
N ARG A 330 -3.50 9.29 -21.15
CA ARG A 330 -3.77 8.41 -22.32
C ARG A 330 -2.42 8.11 -23.03
N LEU A 331 -2.29 6.95 -23.67
CA LEU A 331 -1.05 6.41 -24.29
C LEU A 331 -0.90 6.88 -25.76
N MET A 332 0.27 6.88 -26.42
CA MET A 332 1.69 6.61 -26.03
C MET A 332 2.61 7.56 -26.87
N TRP A 333 3.93 7.45 -27.09
CA TRP A 333 4.98 6.40 -26.94
C TRP A 333 6.05 6.79 -25.90
N ALA A 334 6.90 5.84 -25.47
CA ALA A 334 8.10 5.98 -24.60
C ALA A 334 7.87 6.58 -23.20
N GLY A 335 7.24 7.74 -23.12
CA GLY A 335 6.67 8.27 -21.90
C GLY A 335 5.64 7.35 -21.26
N SER A 336 5.53 7.39 -19.93
CA SER A 336 4.96 6.37 -19.03
C SER A 336 5.97 5.49 -18.29
N ALA A 337 7.28 5.61 -18.55
CA ALA A 337 8.32 4.95 -17.78
C ALA A 337 8.16 5.24 -16.28
N HIS A 338 8.18 4.21 -15.43
CA HIS A 338 8.30 4.39 -13.98
C HIS A 338 9.79 4.44 -13.65
N VAL A 339 10.23 5.56 -13.06
CA VAL A 339 11.63 5.85 -12.77
C VAL A 339 11.74 6.16 -11.28
N GLY A 340 12.73 5.59 -10.58
CA GLY A 340 12.84 5.76 -9.13
C GLY A 340 14.20 5.46 -8.53
N LEU A 341 14.48 6.13 -7.42
CA LEU A 341 15.63 5.94 -6.57
C LEU A 341 15.29 4.98 -5.42
N ALA A 342 16.13 3.97 -5.22
CA ALA A 342 16.08 3.06 -4.08
C ALA A 342 17.50 2.68 -3.65
N ALA A 343 17.63 1.88 -2.59
CA ALA A 343 18.93 1.42 -2.09
C ALA A 343 19.80 0.81 -3.22
N PRO A 344 21.13 1.04 -3.22
CA PRO A 344 22.03 0.45 -4.22
C PRO A 344 22.01 -1.08 -4.20
N GLY A 345 22.08 -1.71 -5.38
CA GLY A 345 22.00 -3.17 -5.49
C GLY A 345 21.83 -3.69 -6.92
N ASP A 346 21.30 -4.91 -7.01
CA ASP A 346 21.05 -5.61 -8.28
C ASP A 346 19.85 -5.02 -9.04
N VAL A 347 19.81 -5.26 -10.35
CA VAL A 347 18.66 -4.92 -11.20
C VAL A 347 17.36 -5.52 -10.64
N GLY A 348 16.32 -4.70 -10.47
CA GLY A 348 15.03 -5.13 -9.89
C GLY A 348 15.01 -5.37 -8.37
N SER A 349 16.11 -5.11 -7.65
CA SER A 349 16.21 -5.29 -6.19
C SER A 349 15.25 -4.40 -5.39
N TRP A 350 14.91 -3.21 -5.90
CA TRP A 350 13.95 -2.26 -5.31
C TRP A 350 12.60 -2.89 -4.94
N GLN A 351 12.17 -3.93 -5.66
CA GLN A 351 10.93 -4.67 -5.38
C GLN A 351 10.94 -5.48 -4.07
N ARG A 352 12.12 -5.64 -3.47
CA ARG A 352 12.38 -6.45 -2.26
C ARG A 352 12.94 -5.62 -1.10
N ASP A 353 13.32 -4.36 -1.35
CA ASP A 353 13.69 -3.43 -0.28
C ASP A 353 12.45 -2.87 0.45
N SER A 354 12.52 -2.91 1.77
CA SER A 354 11.57 -2.33 2.72
C SER A 354 12.25 -1.54 3.86
N GLN A 355 13.58 -1.60 3.95
CA GLN A 355 14.39 -0.95 4.99
C GLN A 355 14.86 0.45 4.59
N GLY A 356 15.13 0.67 3.30
CA GLY A 356 15.50 1.98 2.75
C GLY A 356 14.31 2.94 2.56
N TYR A 357 14.59 4.10 1.97
CA TYR A 357 13.57 4.99 1.41
C TYR A 357 13.51 4.79 -0.11
N GLN A 358 12.34 4.96 -0.70
CA GLN A 358 12.12 4.79 -2.14
C GLN A 358 11.37 5.99 -2.71
N PHE A 359 11.92 6.61 -3.75
CA PHE A 359 11.35 7.78 -4.40
C PHE A 359 11.07 7.43 -5.85
N TRP A 360 9.86 7.67 -6.36
CA TRP A 360 9.52 7.33 -7.74
C TRP A 360 8.62 8.36 -8.39
N THR A 361 8.73 8.45 -9.70
CA THR A 361 7.95 9.30 -10.58
C THR A 361 7.52 8.51 -11.81
N ARG A 362 6.74 9.15 -12.68
CA ARG A 362 6.39 8.60 -14.00
C ARG A 362 6.80 9.62 -15.06
N ALA A 363 7.64 9.19 -16.00
CA ALA A 363 8.08 10.05 -17.09
C ALA A 363 6.88 10.59 -17.90
N ASN A 364 6.97 11.86 -18.30
CA ASN A 364 6.00 12.52 -19.17
C ASN A 364 5.97 11.86 -20.57
N LYS A 365 5.07 12.28 -21.46
CA LYS A 365 4.87 11.64 -22.77
C LYS A 365 6.13 11.69 -23.67
N GLU A 366 7.03 12.66 -23.44
CA GLU A 366 8.31 12.81 -24.14
C GLU A 366 9.47 12.02 -23.51
N GLY A 367 9.27 11.42 -22.32
CA GLY A 367 10.29 10.63 -21.61
C GLY A 367 11.06 11.37 -20.51
N TYR A 368 10.85 12.68 -20.33
CA TYR A 368 11.45 13.43 -19.22
C TYR A 368 10.81 13.03 -17.89
N PHE A 369 11.63 13.01 -16.83
CA PHE A 369 11.20 12.71 -15.47
C PHE A 369 11.87 13.67 -14.49
N LEU A 370 11.21 13.90 -13.35
CA LEU A 370 11.74 14.66 -12.22
C LEU A 370 11.38 13.93 -10.93
N ILE A 371 12.35 13.83 -10.00
CA ILE A 371 12.17 13.23 -8.67
C ILE A 371 12.60 14.28 -7.65
N GLU A 372 11.62 15.00 -7.11
CA GLU A 372 11.83 16.10 -6.17
C GLU A 372 11.90 15.61 -4.71
N ASN A 373 12.43 16.46 -3.82
CA ASN A 373 12.39 16.26 -2.36
C ASN A 373 13.02 14.94 -1.86
N VAL A 374 14.02 14.43 -2.60
CA VAL A 374 14.75 13.21 -2.25
C VAL A 374 15.61 13.44 -1.00
N ARG A 375 15.63 12.48 -0.07
CA ARG A 375 16.50 12.53 1.12
C ARG A 375 17.97 12.40 0.70
N ALA A 376 18.85 13.12 1.40
CA ALA A 376 20.29 12.96 1.20
C ALA A 376 20.76 11.54 1.54
N GLY A 377 21.60 10.95 0.69
CA GLY A 377 22.04 9.56 0.78
C GLY A 377 22.48 8.96 -0.56
N GLU A 378 22.87 7.69 -0.53
CA GLU A 378 23.32 6.92 -1.70
C GLU A 378 22.19 6.05 -2.27
N TYR A 379 22.00 6.10 -3.59
CA TYR A 379 20.93 5.39 -4.31
C TYR A 379 21.45 4.78 -5.61
N ASN A 380 20.75 3.78 -6.17
CA ASN A 380 20.77 3.56 -7.62
C ASN A 380 19.45 4.08 -8.21
N LEU A 381 19.52 4.59 -9.44
CA LEU A 381 18.33 4.82 -10.26
C LEU A 381 17.91 3.50 -10.91
N TYR A 382 16.62 3.18 -10.78
CA TYR A 382 15.98 2.05 -11.43
C TYR A 382 14.86 2.58 -12.34
N ALA A 383 14.59 1.87 -13.44
CA ALA A 383 13.46 2.18 -14.30
C ALA A 383 12.81 0.93 -14.88
N TRP A 384 11.56 1.07 -15.30
CA TRP A 384 10.90 0.11 -16.19
C TRP A 384 9.80 0.81 -16.99
N VAL A 385 9.50 0.32 -18.19
CA VAL A 385 8.55 0.95 -19.10
C VAL A 385 7.43 -0.05 -19.42
N PRO A 386 6.15 0.28 -19.19
CA PRO A 386 5.03 -0.56 -19.58
C PRO A 386 5.08 -0.93 -21.07
N GLY A 387 4.97 -2.20 -21.41
CA GLY A 387 5.13 -2.72 -22.78
C GLY A 387 6.58 -2.98 -23.22
N ILE A 388 7.55 -2.82 -22.32
CA ILE A 388 8.97 -3.11 -22.56
C ILE A 388 9.47 -4.12 -21.53
N ILE A 389 10.03 -5.23 -22.02
CA ILE A 389 10.63 -6.30 -21.21
C ILE A 389 11.66 -5.77 -20.20
N GLY A 390 11.64 -6.29 -18.97
CA GLY A 390 12.74 -6.21 -18.00
C GLY A 390 12.67 -5.07 -16.97
N ASP A 391 13.66 -5.08 -16.06
CA ASP A 391 14.02 -4.00 -15.14
C ASP A 391 15.32 -3.34 -15.66
N TRP A 392 15.42 -2.02 -15.61
CA TRP A 392 16.65 -1.26 -15.86
C TRP A 392 17.25 -0.75 -14.54
N LYS A 393 18.57 -0.53 -14.55
CA LYS A 393 19.32 0.18 -13.50
C LYS A 393 20.37 1.05 -14.16
N PHE A 394 20.61 2.24 -13.61
CA PHE A 394 21.78 3.04 -13.93
C PHE A 394 23.01 2.45 -13.21
N ASP A 395 24.11 2.24 -13.93
CA ASP A 395 25.30 1.58 -13.37
C ASP A 395 26.06 2.44 -12.35
N VAL A 396 25.83 3.75 -12.34
CA VAL A 396 26.43 4.70 -11.40
C VAL A 396 25.52 4.89 -10.17
N ASN A 397 26.13 4.96 -8.98
CA ASN A 397 25.42 5.36 -7.77
C ASN A 397 25.14 6.87 -7.79
N ILE A 398 23.94 7.26 -7.37
CA ILE A 398 23.54 8.66 -7.23
C ILE A 398 23.68 9.06 -5.77
N SER A 399 24.63 9.96 -5.52
CA SER A 399 24.83 10.62 -4.22
C SER A 399 23.95 11.87 -4.16
N VAL A 400 22.91 11.85 -3.34
CA VAL A 400 21.99 12.97 -3.15
C VAL A 400 22.45 13.83 -1.98
N GLN A 401 22.53 15.14 -2.18
CA GLN A 401 22.88 16.12 -1.15
C GLN A 401 21.75 17.14 -0.94
N SER A 402 21.58 17.61 0.30
CA SER A 402 20.47 18.50 0.66
C SER A 402 20.60 19.87 -0.03
N GLY A 403 19.59 20.26 -0.80
CA GLY A 403 19.58 21.54 -1.53
C GLY A 403 20.32 21.54 -2.87
N TYR A 404 20.76 20.38 -3.37
CA TYR A 404 21.41 20.24 -4.67
C TYR A 404 20.48 19.60 -5.70
N GLU A 405 20.56 20.08 -6.94
CA GLU A 405 19.94 19.46 -8.12
C GLU A 405 21.00 18.65 -8.89
N MET A 406 20.59 17.59 -9.58
CA MET A 406 21.45 16.75 -10.40
C MET A 406 20.78 16.42 -11.73
N GLU A 407 21.33 16.94 -12.82
CA GLU A 407 20.94 16.56 -14.17
C GLU A 407 21.66 15.26 -14.58
N LEU A 408 20.91 14.26 -15.05
CA LEU A 408 21.45 12.96 -15.47
C LEU A 408 21.62 12.82 -16.99
N GLY A 409 21.25 13.87 -17.75
CA GLY A 409 21.26 13.86 -19.21
C GLY A 409 20.32 12.82 -19.83
N VAL A 410 20.67 12.32 -21.01
CA VAL A 410 19.88 11.31 -21.74
C VAL A 410 20.27 9.91 -21.27
N LEU A 411 19.30 9.21 -20.66
CA LEU A 411 19.45 7.84 -20.21
C LEU A 411 18.86 6.87 -21.24
N VAL A 412 19.64 5.91 -21.71
CA VAL A 412 19.22 4.90 -22.69
C VAL A 412 18.92 3.58 -21.98
N TYR A 413 17.71 3.04 -22.19
CA TYR A 413 17.39 1.66 -21.84
C TYR A 413 17.38 0.79 -23.09
N GLU A 414 18.37 -0.11 -23.21
CA GLU A 414 18.35 -1.21 -24.17
C GLU A 414 17.65 -2.42 -23.52
N PRO A 415 16.45 -2.82 -23.99
CA PRO A 415 15.70 -3.90 -23.35
C PRO A 415 16.32 -5.27 -23.67
N PRO A 416 16.36 -6.23 -22.72
CA PRO A 416 16.91 -7.56 -22.95
C PRO A 416 16.31 -8.24 -24.18
N ARG A 417 17.16 -8.56 -25.17
CA ARG A 417 16.78 -9.23 -26.42
C ARG A 417 17.91 -10.15 -26.89
N ASN A 418 17.56 -11.35 -27.33
CA ASN A 418 18.48 -12.38 -27.82
C ASN A 418 18.41 -12.50 -29.35
N GLY A 419 17.30 -12.08 -29.96
CA GLY A 419 17.07 -12.14 -31.40
C GLY A 419 15.72 -11.55 -31.82
N PRO A 420 15.30 -11.74 -33.07
CA PRO A 420 14.00 -11.26 -33.55
C PRO A 420 12.86 -12.02 -32.86
N THR A 421 11.78 -11.31 -32.50
CA THR A 421 10.56 -11.93 -31.97
C THR A 421 9.92 -12.80 -33.05
N LEU A 422 9.74 -14.10 -32.78
CA LEU A 422 9.03 -15.03 -33.67
C LEU A 422 7.53 -15.06 -33.35
N TRP A 423 7.18 -15.01 -32.07
CA TRP A 423 5.83 -14.76 -31.57
C TRP A 423 5.88 -14.27 -30.12
N GLU A 424 4.79 -13.65 -29.68
CA GLU A 424 4.59 -13.15 -28.33
C GLU A 424 3.13 -13.36 -27.92
N ILE A 425 2.89 -13.59 -26.63
CA ILE A 425 1.58 -13.68 -26.01
C ILE A 425 1.60 -12.72 -24.82
N GLY A 426 0.73 -11.72 -24.87
CA GLY A 426 0.63 -10.65 -23.88
C GLY A 426 1.64 -9.51 -24.04
N ILE A 427 1.59 -8.56 -23.11
CA ILE A 427 2.31 -7.30 -23.10
C ILE A 427 3.18 -7.25 -21.84
N PRO A 428 4.51 -7.00 -21.93
CA PRO A 428 5.37 -6.89 -20.74
C PRO A 428 5.14 -5.54 -20.03
N ASP A 429 4.03 -5.40 -19.30
CA ASP A 429 3.64 -4.21 -18.53
C ASP A 429 3.51 -4.45 -17.01
N ARG A 430 3.76 -5.70 -16.59
CA ARG A 430 3.72 -6.25 -15.24
C ARG A 430 2.33 -6.53 -14.69
N THR A 431 1.29 -6.65 -15.51
CA THR A 431 -0.03 -7.14 -15.08
C THR A 431 -0.51 -8.38 -15.85
N ALA A 432 -1.30 -9.23 -15.20
CA ALA A 432 -2.00 -10.35 -15.82
C ALA A 432 -3.43 -9.99 -16.28
N ALA A 433 -3.80 -8.69 -16.33
CA ALA A 433 -5.17 -8.24 -16.56
C ALA A 433 -5.79 -8.70 -17.90
N GLU A 434 -4.96 -8.89 -18.92
CA GLU A 434 -5.33 -9.38 -20.26
C GLU A 434 -5.30 -10.91 -20.39
N PHE A 435 -4.64 -11.60 -19.46
CA PHE A 435 -4.70 -13.05 -19.36
C PHE A 435 -5.99 -13.44 -18.65
N PHE A 436 -6.50 -14.64 -18.94
CA PHE A 436 -7.60 -15.20 -18.16
C PHE A 436 -7.10 -15.54 -16.75
N VAL A 437 -7.19 -14.56 -15.84
CA VAL A 437 -7.11 -14.76 -14.39
C VAL A 437 -8.46 -15.32 -13.97
N PRO A 438 -8.54 -16.62 -13.62
CA PRO A 438 -9.82 -17.20 -13.27
C PRO A 438 -10.26 -16.73 -11.88
N ASP A 439 -11.56 -16.55 -11.84
CA ASP A 439 -12.44 -16.09 -10.78
C ASP A 439 -12.50 -17.19 -9.62
N THR A 440 -13.33 -17.13 -8.57
CA THR A 440 -13.36 -18.03 -7.35
C THR A 440 -14.64 -18.90 -6.85
N TYR A 441 -15.97 -18.67 -7.19
CA TYR A 441 -17.16 -19.57 -6.97
C TYR A 441 -18.35 -19.80 -8.06
N PRO A 442 -18.27 -19.68 -9.44
CA PRO A 442 -19.22 -19.08 -10.46
C PRO A 442 -20.70 -19.39 -10.38
N THR A 443 -21.04 -20.54 -9.84
CA THR A 443 -22.43 -20.95 -9.64
C THR A 443 -23.05 -20.17 -8.47
N LEU A 444 -22.23 -19.40 -7.75
CA LEU A 444 -22.54 -18.20 -6.95
C LEU A 444 -21.45 -17.13 -7.22
N GLU A 445 -21.23 -16.83 -8.51
CA GLU A 445 -20.13 -16.05 -9.15
C GLU A 445 -18.68 -16.52 -8.83
N ASN A 446 -17.72 -16.38 -9.78
CA ASN A 446 -16.30 -16.71 -9.64
C ASN A 446 -15.74 -18.15 -10.29
N LYS A 447 -14.97 -19.08 -9.64
CA LYS A 447 -14.18 -20.42 -9.73
C LYS A 447 -12.69 -20.60 -10.11
N LEU A 448 -12.02 -21.31 -9.16
CA LEU A 448 -10.94 -22.32 -9.26
C LEU A 448 -9.46 -21.82 -9.31
N TYR A 449 -8.54 -22.80 -9.40
CA TYR A 449 -7.13 -22.75 -9.88
C TYR A 449 -6.02 -22.19 -8.97
N LYS A 450 -4.73 -22.35 -9.40
CA LYS A 450 -3.49 -21.69 -8.88
C LYS A 450 -2.80 -22.43 -7.68
N SER A 451 -1.69 -23.22 -7.85
CA SER A 451 -0.26 -22.81 -7.58
C SER A 451 0.87 -23.85 -7.86
N PRO A 452 1.95 -23.56 -8.63
CA PRO A 452 3.09 -24.49 -8.90
C PRO A 452 4.54 -23.93 -8.84
N ASN A 453 5.55 -24.81 -9.03
CA ASN A 453 6.77 -24.43 -9.80
C ASN A 453 6.47 -24.64 -11.30
N ARG A 454 6.88 -23.72 -12.19
CA ARG A 454 6.67 -23.89 -13.64
C ARG A 454 7.77 -24.78 -14.23
N GLN A 455 7.38 -25.83 -14.95
CA GLN A 455 8.28 -26.62 -15.80
C GLN A 455 7.98 -26.38 -17.27
N VAL A 456 9.02 -26.41 -18.12
CA VAL A 456 8.86 -26.27 -19.57
C VAL A 456 9.36 -27.52 -20.28
N ARG A 457 8.57 -28.02 -21.24
CA ARG A 457 8.97 -29.10 -22.16
C ARG A 457 8.65 -28.73 -23.62
N PHE A 458 9.53 -29.15 -24.53
CA PHE A 458 9.37 -28.98 -25.97
C PHE A 458 9.05 -30.33 -26.60
N ASN A 459 7.99 -30.40 -27.41
CA ASN A 459 7.59 -31.51 -28.28
C ASN A 459 7.33 -32.89 -27.63
N ASP A 460 7.60 -33.07 -26.35
CA ASP A 460 7.30 -34.26 -25.54
C ASP A 460 6.86 -33.83 -24.11
N PRO A 461 5.59 -34.01 -23.72
CA PRO A 461 5.11 -33.70 -22.38
C PRO A 461 5.52 -34.75 -21.33
N SER A 462 5.84 -35.97 -21.74
CA SER A 462 6.16 -37.10 -20.86
C SER A 462 7.59 -37.07 -20.32
N LYS A 463 8.47 -36.24 -20.92
CA LYS A 463 9.90 -36.19 -20.62
C LYS A 463 10.20 -36.12 -19.12
N ARG A 464 10.83 -37.18 -18.59
CA ARG A 464 11.10 -37.38 -17.16
C ARG A 464 11.84 -36.22 -16.50
N ARG A 465 12.79 -35.60 -17.21
CA ARG A 465 13.41 -34.32 -16.84
C ARG A 465 12.83 -33.22 -17.74
N PRO A 466 12.27 -32.13 -17.19
CA PRO A 466 11.87 -30.98 -17.99
C PRO A 466 13.12 -30.28 -18.57
N HIS A 467 12.94 -29.49 -19.62
CA HIS A 467 14.04 -28.72 -20.21
C HIS A 467 14.38 -27.48 -19.37
N PHE A 468 13.39 -26.94 -18.66
CA PHE A 468 13.57 -25.89 -17.65
C PHE A 468 12.61 -26.11 -16.47
N SER A 469 13.00 -25.66 -15.28
CA SER A 469 12.12 -25.57 -14.11
C SER A 469 12.46 -24.33 -13.31
N THR A 470 11.45 -23.56 -12.91
CA THR A 470 11.65 -22.49 -11.92
C THR A 470 12.07 -23.09 -10.57
N ARG A 471 12.75 -22.28 -9.75
CA ARG A 471 12.77 -22.47 -8.30
C ARG A 471 11.36 -22.24 -7.73
N LEU A 472 11.17 -22.49 -6.44
CA LEU A 472 9.92 -22.14 -5.76
C LEU A 472 9.79 -20.61 -5.74
N ILE A 473 8.64 -20.08 -6.16
CA ILE A 473 8.33 -18.65 -6.21
C ILE A 473 6.95 -18.38 -5.60
N GLY A 474 6.69 -17.12 -5.25
CA GLY A 474 5.43 -16.65 -4.69
C GLY A 474 5.30 -16.84 -3.17
N ARG A 475 4.14 -17.33 -2.70
CA ARG A 475 3.66 -17.31 -1.29
C ARG A 475 3.12 -15.94 -0.82
N ASP A 476 2.91 -15.04 -1.77
CA ASP A 476 2.22 -13.75 -1.68
C ASP A 476 0.71 -13.81 -1.38
N ASN A 477 0.06 -14.91 -1.79
CA ASN A 477 -1.40 -15.05 -1.90
C ASN A 477 -2.08 -14.00 -2.82
N ALA A 478 -1.37 -13.38 -3.77
CA ALA A 478 -1.84 -12.24 -4.56
C ALA A 478 -3.16 -12.51 -5.29
N ILE A 479 -3.26 -13.60 -6.08
CA ILE A 479 -4.52 -13.93 -6.79
C ILE A 479 -5.62 -14.41 -5.83
N ALA A 480 -5.27 -14.91 -4.64
CA ALA A 480 -6.23 -15.22 -3.58
C ALA A 480 -6.80 -13.96 -2.89
N ARG A 481 -6.33 -12.79 -3.32
CA ARG A 481 -6.60 -11.45 -2.79
C ARG A 481 -7.02 -10.49 -3.91
N HIS A 482 -7.53 -11.04 -5.02
CA HIS A 482 -7.93 -10.33 -6.26
C HIS A 482 -6.82 -9.47 -6.89
N GLY A 483 -5.56 -9.82 -6.63
CA GLY A 483 -4.40 -9.19 -7.24
C GLY A 483 -4.14 -9.71 -8.66
N ILE A 484 -3.88 -8.78 -9.57
CA ILE A 484 -3.52 -9.01 -10.98
C ILE A 484 -2.00 -9.02 -11.21
N HIS A 485 -1.22 -8.72 -10.17
CA HIS A 485 0.24 -8.84 -10.14
C HIS A 485 0.77 -9.12 -8.73
N GLY A 486 2.09 -9.23 -8.62
CA GLY A 486 2.83 -9.55 -7.40
C GLY A 486 4.32 -9.28 -7.62
N LEU A 487 5.20 -9.98 -6.88
CA LEU A 487 6.64 -9.84 -7.06
C LEU A 487 7.09 -10.30 -8.47
N TYR A 488 7.84 -9.46 -9.20
CA TYR A 488 8.25 -9.74 -10.59
C TYR A 488 9.38 -10.76 -10.68
N TRP A 489 9.32 -11.60 -11.73
CA TRP A 489 10.33 -12.61 -12.06
C TRP A 489 10.43 -12.79 -13.58
N LEU A 490 11.55 -12.34 -14.16
CA LEU A 490 11.90 -12.62 -15.56
C LEU A 490 12.68 -13.93 -15.67
N TYR A 491 12.39 -14.75 -16.69
CA TYR A 491 13.07 -16.02 -16.96
C TYR A 491 13.35 -16.22 -18.45
N SER A 492 14.63 -16.15 -18.84
CA SER A 492 15.09 -16.55 -20.17
C SER A 492 15.40 -18.06 -20.20
N ILE A 493 15.04 -18.72 -21.30
CA ILE A 493 15.24 -20.17 -21.48
C ILE A 493 15.86 -20.40 -22.87
N ASN A 494 17.12 -20.81 -22.91
CA ASN A 494 17.77 -21.16 -24.17
C ASN A 494 17.18 -22.47 -24.72
N VAL A 495 16.75 -22.47 -25.98
CA VAL A 495 16.13 -23.61 -26.64
C VAL A 495 17.04 -24.09 -27.79
N PRO A 496 17.84 -25.15 -27.59
CA PRO A 496 18.64 -25.73 -28.66
C PRO A 496 17.77 -26.16 -29.85
N SER A 497 18.23 -25.86 -31.07
CA SER A 497 17.50 -26.10 -32.32
C SER A 497 17.07 -27.57 -32.50
N TYR A 498 17.85 -28.53 -32.03
CA TYR A 498 17.53 -29.97 -32.08
C TYR A 498 16.31 -30.39 -31.23
N LEU A 499 15.77 -29.51 -30.38
CA LEU A 499 14.51 -29.74 -29.68
C LEU A 499 13.28 -29.37 -30.53
N LEU A 500 13.49 -28.58 -31.57
CA LEU A 500 12.46 -28.10 -32.48
C LEU A 500 12.36 -29.03 -33.71
N ARG A 501 11.24 -28.92 -34.42
CA ARG A 501 10.94 -29.63 -35.67
C ARG A 501 10.57 -28.63 -36.76
N GLU A 502 10.65 -29.05 -38.02
CA GLU A 502 10.05 -28.26 -39.11
C GLU A 502 8.54 -28.11 -38.86
N ARG A 503 7.98 -26.92 -39.12
CA ARG A 503 6.57 -26.58 -38.94
C ARG A 503 6.12 -26.65 -37.46
N ASN A 504 5.31 -27.64 -37.11
CA ASN A 504 4.51 -27.63 -35.89
C ASN A 504 5.35 -28.03 -34.67
N ASN A 505 5.36 -27.14 -33.67
CA ASN A 505 6.06 -27.32 -32.41
C ASN A 505 5.11 -27.06 -31.24
N THR A 506 5.23 -27.83 -30.15
CA THR A 506 4.39 -27.70 -28.97
C THR A 506 5.23 -27.42 -27.72
N ILE A 507 4.93 -26.34 -27.02
CA ILE A 507 5.55 -25.99 -25.73
C ILE A 507 4.57 -26.31 -24.60
N TYR A 508 4.97 -27.22 -23.71
CA TYR A 508 4.19 -27.60 -22.54
C TYR A 508 4.67 -26.83 -21.31
N LEU A 509 3.74 -26.08 -20.70
CA LEU A 509 3.99 -25.17 -19.58
C LEU A 509 3.38 -25.78 -18.30
N THR A 510 4.08 -26.76 -17.73
CA THR A 510 3.53 -27.65 -16.69
C THR A 510 3.56 -27.03 -15.30
N GLN A 511 2.39 -26.90 -14.69
CA GLN A 511 2.11 -26.71 -13.27
C GLN A 511 2.64 -27.93 -12.46
N SER A 512 3.89 -27.92 -12.00
CA SER A 512 4.53 -29.15 -11.45
C SER A 512 4.17 -29.48 -9.99
N ARG A 513 3.39 -28.63 -9.34
CA ARG A 513 2.78 -28.84 -8.02
C ARG A 513 1.39 -28.23 -8.05
N SER A 514 0.43 -28.80 -7.31
CA SER A 514 -0.85 -28.18 -7.00
C SER A 514 -1.42 -28.86 -5.76
N LYS A 515 -2.09 -28.09 -4.89
CA LYS A 515 -2.67 -28.59 -3.62
C LYS A 515 -3.99 -27.92 -3.24
N GLY A 516 -4.54 -27.05 -4.09
CA GLY A 516 -5.71 -26.23 -3.79
C GLY A 516 -5.86 -25.09 -4.80
N PRO A 517 -6.80 -24.15 -4.56
CA PRO A 517 -7.20 -23.17 -5.56
C PRO A 517 -6.73 -21.72 -5.27
N PHE A 518 -5.46 -21.45 -4.88
CA PHE A 518 -5.08 -20.08 -4.46
C PHE A 518 -3.72 -19.44 -4.84
N CYS A 519 -2.54 -19.93 -4.42
CA CYS A 519 -1.28 -19.20 -4.68
C CYS A 519 -0.96 -19.12 -6.20
N GLY A 520 -0.39 -18.02 -6.71
CA GLY A 520 -0.26 -17.83 -8.16
C GLY A 520 0.73 -18.74 -8.90
N ILE A 521 0.61 -18.79 -10.23
CA ILE A 521 1.50 -17.99 -11.09
C ILE A 521 0.59 -17.08 -11.93
N MET A 522 0.92 -15.80 -12.00
CA MET A 522 0.40 -14.84 -12.97
C MET A 522 1.33 -14.79 -14.17
N TYR A 523 0.80 -14.57 -15.37
CA TYR A 523 1.59 -14.32 -16.56
C TYR A 523 1.47 -12.85 -16.94
N ASP A 524 2.64 -12.23 -17.13
CA ASP A 524 2.83 -10.86 -17.64
C ASP A 524 2.92 -10.93 -19.19
N TYR A 525 3.85 -11.72 -19.70
CA TYR A 525 3.95 -12.04 -21.12
C TYR A 525 4.67 -13.38 -21.33
N ILE A 526 4.66 -13.89 -22.56
CA ILE A 526 5.50 -15.01 -23.03
C ILE A 526 5.99 -14.68 -24.44
N ARG A 527 7.30 -14.52 -24.61
CA ARG A 527 7.94 -14.32 -25.93
C ARG A 527 8.77 -15.53 -26.34
N PHE A 528 8.81 -15.80 -27.65
CA PHE A 528 9.79 -16.68 -28.27
C PHE A 528 10.62 -15.89 -29.29
N GLU A 529 11.93 -15.89 -29.12
CA GLU A 529 12.89 -15.16 -29.97
C GLU A 529 13.68 -16.16 -30.82
N GLY A 530 14.02 -15.76 -32.05
CA GLY A 530 14.93 -16.50 -32.91
C GLY A 530 16.39 -16.37 -32.45
N PRO A 531 17.33 -17.07 -33.09
CA PRO A 531 18.75 -16.84 -32.86
C PRO A 531 19.12 -15.39 -33.22
N SER A 532 20.14 -14.85 -32.54
CA SER A 532 20.76 -13.59 -32.91
C SER A 532 21.22 -13.63 -34.36
N GLN A 533 20.80 -12.65 -35.17
CA GLN A 533 21.38 -12.47 -36.49
C GLN A 533 22.82 -11.95 -36.31
N SER A 534 23.80 -12.74 -36.74
CA SER A 534 25.16 -12.26 -36.91
C SER A 534 25.17 -11.24 -38.04
N ASN A 535 25.63 -10.01 -37.78
CA ASN A 535 25.91 -9.06 -38.85
C ASN A 535 27.02 -9.62 -39.74
N THR A 536 26.66 -10.03 -40.94
CA THR A 536 27.55 -10.40 -42.05
C THR A 536 27.69 -9.23 -43.02
#